data_AF-A0A2P4ZPN5-F1
#
_entry.id   AF-A0A2P4ZPN5-F1
#
_cell.length_a   1.000
_cell.length_b   1.000
_cell.length_c   1.000
_cell.angle_alpha   90.00
_cell.angle_beta   90.00
_cell.angle_gamma   90.00
#
_symmetry.space_group_name_H-M   'P 1'
#
loop_
_entity.id
_entity.type
_entity.pdbx_description
1 polymer ?
#
loop_
_entity_poly.entity_id
_entity_poly.type
_entity_poly.pdbx_seq_one_letter_code
_entity_poly.pdbx_strand_id
1 'polypeptide(L)'
;MRRRLSALAVPLIVGFIVATALFMSRDRLVRPLFRHGAGDRRPPKPVTDGAILPAANITQYLDAILTSQPSTLPTLRCPALNSTTRYNVLKSKESFDPAIQYFFALNLRQNLPLLPRLIGSIVEAIRFLGPAQCALSIVEGNSPDGTADVLAALQPALEKMGVEYYFESSTIDPSKDDRVGRLAQLRNMALAPLSELKGKVTGNTTVIFLNDVSACSEDILELVHQKKALGADMTCAMDWTYAGEHPTFYDVWIGRTINGDSFFEIPPDGNWDSAWNLFWNADETRDRFFRQRPFQVFSCWNGAAAFTAQPILEGDIQFRAANESAGECRQGEPQLFCKDLWFKGYRKIAVVPSINLEYSVEKGERIKASKGYTSDLVSKQDSADDQIDWRLDPPDMVRCMPTWANQYWQSWNETLKP
;
A
#
# COMPACT_ATOMS: atom_id res chain seq x y z
N MET A 1 63.25 -4.49 -53.78
CA MET A 1 61.79 -4.23 -53.73
C MET A 1 61.39 -3.82 -52.31
N ARG A 2 61.62 -2.54 -51.99
CA ARG A 2 61.19 -1.88 -50.75
C ARG A 2 60.39 -0.66 -51.22
N ARG A 3 59.21 -0.45 -50.63
CA ARG A 3 58.19 0.61 -50.86
C ARG A 3 56.91 0.04 -51.48
N ARG A 4 55.89 -0.18 -50.64
CA ARG A 4 54.43 -0.03 -50.92
C ARG A 4 53.49 -0.73 -49.91
N LEU A 5 53.92 -0.98 -48.66
CA LEU A 5 53.03 -1.53 -47.63
C LEU A 5 52.79 -0.64 -46.40
N SER A 6 53.42 0.54 -46.33
CA SER A 6 53.27 1.45 -45.18
C SER A 6 52.26 2.59 -45.37
N ALA A 7 51.62 2.70 -46.53
CA ALA A 7 50.75 3.84 -46.86
C ALA A 7 49.25 3.61 -46.58
N LEU A 8 48.82 2.38 -46.29
CA LEU A 8 47.40 2.05 -46.06
C LEU A 8 47.07 1.74 -44.59
N ALA A 9 48.07 1.38 -43.76
CA ALA A 9 47.83 1.09 -42.35
C ALA A 9 47.64 2.36 -41.49
N VAL A 10 48.37 3.45 -41.81
CA VAL A 10 48.32 4.70 -41.04
C VAL A 10 46.95 5.40 -41.12
N PRO A 11 46.31 5.59 -42.30
CA PRO A 11 45.00 6.25 -42.35
C PRO A 11 43.87 5.41 -41.73
N LEU A 12 43.98 4.08 -41.75
CA LEU A 12 42.99 3.17 -41.13
C LEU A 12 43.09 3.19 -39.59
N ILE A 13 44.29 3.22 -39.03
CA ILE A 13 44.49 3.31 -37.57
C ILE A 13 44.09 4.70 -37.05
N VAL A 14 44.40 5.78 -37.77
CA VAL A 14 43.96 7.13 -37.41
C VAL A 14 42.44 7.28 -37.53
N GLY A 15 41.83 6.71 -38.58
CA GLY A 15 40.37 6.68 -38.73
C GLY A 15 39.66 5.93 -37.61
N PHE A 16 40.22 4.80 -37.17
CA PHE A 16 39.68 4.01 -36.07
C PHE A 16 39.80 4.75 -34.72
N ILE A 17 40.95 5.39 -34.44
CA ILE A 17 41.17 6.17 -33.22
C ILE A 17 40.24 7.38 -33.17
N VAL A 18 40.09 8.12 -34.28
CA VAL A 18 39.19 9.28 -34.37
C VAL A 18 37.72 8.85 -34.25
N ALA A 19 37.33 7.72 -34.85
CA ALA A 19 35.98 7.18 -34.71
C ALA A 19 35.69 6.74 -33.27
N THR A 20 36.61 6.05 -32.59
CA THR A 20 36.44 5.69 -31.17
C THR A 20 36.46 6.91 -30.24
N ALA A 21 37.29 7.94 -30.52
CA ALA A 21 37.30 9.17 -29.74
C ALA A 21 35.99 9.97 -29.93
N LEU A 22 35.42 10.01 -31.14
CA LEU A 22 34.12 10.63 -31.40
C LEU A 22 32.97 9.82 -30.79
N PHE A 23 33.04 8.49 -30.80
CA PHE A 23 32.02 7.62 -30.19
C PHE A 23 32.06 7.72 -28.65
N MET A 24 33.25 7.70 -28.03
CA MET A 24 33.42 7.91 -26.59
C MET A 24 33.15 9.36 -26.15
N SER A 25 33.31 10.34 -27.05
CA SER A 25 32.92 11.74 -26.81
C SER A 25 31.42 11.99 -27.00
N ARG A 26 30.70 11.16 -27.76
CA ARG A 26 29.25 11.23 -27.94
C ARG A 26 28.52 10.92 -26.63
N ASP A 27 29.03 9.96 -25.85
CA ASP A 27 28.53 9.65 -24.50
C ASP A 27 28.90 10.72 -23.45
N ARG A 28 29.83 11.62 -23.76
CA ARG A 28 30.13 12.80 -22.92
C ARG A 28 29.39 14.07 -23.33
N LEU A 29 28.74 14.11 -24.49
CA LEU A 29 28.08 15.30 -25.04
C LEU A 29 26.55 15.24 -25.03
N VAL A 30 25.95 14.14 -24.56
CA VAL A 30 24.51 14.08 -24.25
C VAL A 30 24.32 14.02 -22.74
N ARG A 31 24.63 15.13 -22.06
CA ARG A 31 23.99 15.42 -20.77
C ARG A 31 22.58 15.91 -21.11
N PRO A 32 21.51 15.31 -20.55
CA PRO A 32 20.22 15.97 -20.59
C PRO A 32 20.41 17.29 -19.84
N LEU A 33 20.20 18.40 -20.54
CA LEU A 33 20.02 19.71 -19.93
C LEU A 33 18.69 19.67 -19.15
N PHE A 34 18.66 18.93 -18.03
CA PHE A 34 17.78 19.27 -16.94
C PHE A 34 18.30 20.60 -16.41
N ARG A 35 17.70 21.67 -16.94
CA ARG A 35 17.71 22.98 -16.32
C ARG A 35 17.15 22.76 -14.92
N HIS A 36 18.03 22.56 -13.93
CA HIS A 36 17.68 22.79 -12.54
C HIS A 36 17.21 24.24 -12.51
N GLY A 37 15.88 24.44 -12.43
CA GLY A 37 15.36 25.70 -11.94
C GLY A 37 16.11 25.99 -10.66
N ALA A 38 16.72 27.17 -10.58
CA ALA A 38 17.36 27.64 -9.36
C ALA A 38 16.27 27.69 -8.28
N GLY A 39 16.11 26.58 -7.56
CA GLY A 39 15.29 26.52 -6.36
C GLY A 39 15.83 27.55 -5.39
N ASP A 40 14.91 28.35 -4.88
CA ASP A 40 15.12 29.39 -3.89
C ASP A 40 16.21 28.96 -2.88
N ARG A 41 17.35 29.68 -2.86
CA ARG A 41 18.49 29.42 -1.94
C ARG A 41 18.17 29.87 -0.52
N ARG A 42 16.91 29.82 -0.09
CA ARG A 42 16.56 30.02 1.31
C ARG A 42 16.97 28.77 2.08
N PRO A 43 17.68 28.89 3.21
CA PRO A 43 17.88 27.76 4.09
C PRO A 43 16.49 27.17 4.43
N PRO A 44 16.36 25.84 4.50
CA PRO A 44 15.10 25.23 4.91
C PRO A 44 14.66 25.88 6.23
N LYS A 45 13.37 26.22 6.32
CA LYS A 45 12.83 26.78 7.56
C LYS A 45 13.17 25.81 8.70
N PRO A 46 13.74 26.29 9.81
CA PRO A 46 14.04 25.43 10.94
C PRO A 46 12.75 24.78 11.44
N VAL A 47 12.85 23.51 11.83
CA VAL A 47 11.76 22.79 12.52
C VAL A 47 11.47 23.52 13.83
N THR A 48 10.20 23.76 14.12
CA THR A 48 9.74 24.40 15.36
C THR A 48 9.17 23.37 16.31
N ASP A 49 8.97 23.75 17.57
CA ASP A 49 8.27 22.91 18.53
C ASP A 49 6.84 22.61 18.05
N GLY A 50 6.40 21.37 18.28
CA GLY A 50 5.03 20.93 18.06
C GLY A 50 4.16 21.16 19.30
N ALA A 51 2.92 20.67 19.24
CA ALA A 51 2.02 20.74 20.39
C ALA A 51 2.46 19.83 21.54
N ILE A 52 3.14 18.72 21.24
CA ILE A 52 3.54 17.68 22.20
C ILE A 52 5.07 17.49 22.18
N LEU A 53 5.68 17.41 20.99
CA LEU A 53 7.11 17.13 20.84
C LEU A 53 7.93 18.41 20.65
N PRO A 54 9.12 18.51 21.27
CA PRO A 54 10.07 19.58 20.97
C PRO A 54 10.68 19.40 19.57
N ALA A 55 11.15 20.50 18.97
CA ALA A 55 11.70 20.56 17.62
C ALA A 55 12.82 19.53 17.38
N ALA A 56 13.65 19.26 18.39
CA ALA A 56 14.74 18.29 18.31
C ALA A 56 14.22 16.86 18.08
N ASN A 57 13.15 16.47 18.79
CA ASN A 57 12.52 15.17 18.61
C ASN A 57 11.85 15.07 17.24
N ILE A 58 11.10 16.11 16.84
CA ILE A 58 10.48 16.16 15.50
C ILE A 58 11.56 16.00 14.41
N THR A 59 12.68 16.72 14.53
CA THR A 59 13.82 16.60 13.61
C THR A 59 14.35 15.17 13.53
N GLN A 60 14.52 14.49 14.67
CA GLN A 60 14.96 13.10 14.70
C GLN A 60 14.01 12.15 13.94
N TYR A 61 12.69 12.35 14.06
CA TYR A 61 11.70 11.58 13.31
C TYR A 61 11.75 11.92 11.80
N LEU A 62 11.84 13.20 11.45
CA LEU A 62 11.97 13.62 10.05
C LEU A 62 13.21 13.02 9.39
N ASP A 63 14.35 13.04 10.08
CA ASP A 63 15.59 12.44 9.58
C ASP A 63 15.44 10.93 9.37
N ALA A 64 14.77 10.24 10.30
CA ALA A 64 14.52 8.80 10.19
C ALA A 64 13.55 8.41 9.07
N ILE A 65 12.58 9.28 8.76
CA ILE A 65 11.58 9.07 7.69
C ILE A 65 12.16 9.43 6.31
N LEU A 66 12.85 10.56 6.23
CA LEU A 66 13.24 11.16 4.95
C LEU A 66 14.62 10.68 4.48
N THR A 67 15.52 10.27 5.37
CA THR A 67 16.86 9.85 4.98
C THR A 67 17.01 8.33 5.02
N SER A 68 17.92 7.80 4.21
CA SER A 68 18.32 6.40 4.27
C SER A 68 19.42 6.16 5.34
N GLN A 69 19.68 7.14 6.21
CA GLN A 69 20.73 7.03 7.21
C GLN A 69 20.26 6.19 8.40
N PRO A 70 21.18 5.48 9.08
CA PRO A 70 20.85 4.78 10.32
C PRO A 70 20.26 5.74 11.34
N SER A 71 19.02 5.48 11.76
CA SER A 71 18.38 6.17 12.86
C SER A 71 18.61 5.42 14.17
N THR A 72 18.64 6.16 15.28
CA THR A 72 18.62 5.58 16.63
C THR A 72 17.20 5.20 17.08
N LEU A 73 16.17 5.64 16.36
CA LEU A 73 14.79 5.25 16.63
C LEU A 73 14.57 3.79 16.23
N PRO A 74 13.86 2.98 17.05
CA PRO A 74 13.50 1.61 16.69
C PRO A 74 12.76 1.58 15.36
N THR A 75 13.20 0.73 14.44
CA THR A 75 12.56 0.57 13.13
C THR A 75 12.83 -0.82 12.58
N LEU A 76 11.86 -1.37 11.85
CA LEU A 76 12.00 -2.64 11.15
C LEU A 76 13.02 -2.47 10.02
N ARG A 77 14.05 -3.32 10.03
CA ARG A 77 15.00 -3.43 8.93
C ARG A 77 14.32 -4.08 7.72
N CYS A 78 14.27 -3.34 6.63
CA CYS A 78 13.72 -3.79 5.36
C CYS A 78 14.82 -4.05 4.34
N PRO A 79 14.63 -5.00 3.41
CA PRO A 79 15.48 -5.15 2.25
C PRO A 79 15.54 -3.83 1.49
N ALA A 80 16.73 -3.48 0.98
CA ALA A 80 16.82 -2.40 0.02
C ALA A 80 15.98 -2.76 -1.21
N LEU A 81 15.34 -1.77 -1.82
CA LEU A 81 14.71 -1.96 -3.13
C LEU A 81 15.79 -2.36 -4.16
N ASN A 82 15.97 -3.67 -4.34
CA ASN A 82 16.91 -4.22 -5.29
C ASN A 82 16.51 -3.72 -6.70
N SER A 83 17.51 -3.34 -7.51
CA SER A 83 17.36 -2.89 -8.90
C SER A 83 16.84 -3.97 -9.87
N THR A 84 16.48 -5.15 -9.34
CA THR A 84 15.73 -6.22 -10.00
C THR A 84 14.40 -5.71 -10.56
N THR A 85 14.14 -6.08 -11.80
CA THR A 85 13.20 -5.43 -12.72
C THR A 85 11.70 -5.60 -12.40
N ARG A 86 11.32 -6.38 -11.37
CA ARG A 86 9.91 -6.77 -11.11
C ARG A 86 8.97 -5.57 -11.05
N TYR A 87 9.34 -4.55 -10.27
CA TYR A 87 8.51 -3.36 -10.08
C TYR A 87 8.72 -2.26 -11.11
N ASN A 88 9.66 -2.41 -12.06
CA ASN A 88 9.90 -1.38 -13.08
C ASN A 88 8.69 -1.13 -13.99
N VAL A 89 7.77 -2.09 -14.09
CA VAL A 89 6.48 -1.93 -14.81
C VAL A 89 5.54 -0.92 -14.15
N LEU A 90 5.81 -0.54 -12.90
CA LEU A 90 5.09 0.51 -12.16
C LEU A 90 5.64 1.91 -12.43
N LYS A 91 6.89 2.01 -12.89
CA LYS A 91 7.45 3.30 -13.30
C LYS A 91 6.82 3.72 -14.62
N SER A 92 6.31 4.96 -14.67
CA SER A 92 5.83 5.51 -15.94
C SER A 92 6.99 5.66 -16.92
N LYS A 93 6.83 5.13 -18.14
CA LYS A 93 7.81 5.32 -19.22
C LYS A 93 7.64 6.66 -19.94
N GLU A 94 6.48 7.28 -19.81
CA GLU A 94 6.14 8.53 -20.48
C GLU A 94 5.36 9.44 -19.51
N SER A 95 5.57 10.74 -19.60
CA SER A 95 4.76 11.73 -18.87
C SER A 95 3.46 11.92 -19.63
N PHE A 96 2.41 11.22 -19.22
CA PHE A 96 1.07 11.50 -19.71
C PHE A 96 0.11 11.72 -18.56
N ASP A 97 -0.79 12.66 -18.82
CA ASP A 97 -2.02 12.94 -18.11
C ASP A 97 -2.77 11.61 -17.83
N PRO A 98 -3.16 11.30 -16.59
CA PRO A 98 -3.19 12.15 -15.40
C PRO A 98 -1.86 12.27 -14.65
N ALA A 99 -1.66 13.43 -14.03
CA ALA A 99 -0.46 13.68 -13.21
C ALA A 99 -0.27 12.64 -12.10
N ILE A 100 -1.33 12.20 -11.41
CA ILE A 100 -1.28 11.32 -10.22
C ILE A 100 -1.81 9.92 -10.54
N GLN A 101 -0.90 8.94 -10.53
CA GLN A 101 -1.22 7.51 -10.72
C GLN A 101 -1.40 6.77 -9.39
N TYR A 102 -0.80 7.26 -8.31
CA TYR A 102 -0.77 6.60 -7.01
C TYR A 102 -1.26 7.54 -5.92
N PHE A 103 -2.33 7.18 -5.23
CA PHE A 103 -2.87 7.95 -4.12
C PHE A 103 -2.72 7.16 -2.83
N PHE A 104 -1.80 7.56 -1.97
CA PHE A 104 -1.58 6.95 -0.67
C PHE A 104 -2.55 7.55 0.35
N ALA A 105 -3.20 6.70 1.14
CA ALA A 105 -4.17 7.10 2.15
C ALA A 105 -3.93 6.37 3.47
N LEU A 106 -4.00 7.10 4.58
CA LEU A 106 -3.92 6.54 5.93
C LEU A 106 -4.86 7.30 6.87
N ASN A 107 -5.40 6.59 7.86
CA ASN A 107 -5.96 7.21 9.06
C ASN A 107 -5.25 6.64 10.30
N LEU A 108 -4.64 7.51 11.10
CA LEU A 108 -3.70 7.15 12.15
C LEU A 108 -4.13 7.67 13.53
N ARG A 109 -3.67 6.98 14.58
CA ARG A 109 -3.80 7.39 15.98
C ARG A 109 -2.74 6.70 16.82
N GLN A 110 -1.94 7.48 17.55
CA GLN A 110 -0.90 7.02 18.47
C GLN A 110 0.17 6.14 17.81
N ASN A 111 0.67 6.61 16.66
CA ASN A 111 1.58 5.84 15.82
C ASN A 111 3.02 6.38 15.83
N LEU A 112 3.37 7.28 16.74
CA LEU A 112 4.70 7.91 16.78
C LEU A 112 5.85 6.88 16.64
N PRO A 113 5.89 5.77 17.40
CA PRO A 113 6.98 4.79 17.31
C PRO A 113 7.05 4.08 15.95
N LEU A 114 5.96 4.04 15.21
CA LEU A 114 5.84 3.34 13.93
C LEU A 114 6.15 4.24 12.73
N LEU A 115 6.02 5.57 12.88
CA LEU A 115 6.21 6.53 11.79
C LEU A 115 7.53 6.36 11.02
N PRO A 116 8.70 6.12 11.67
CA PRO A 116 9.96 5.91 10.95
C PRO A 116 9.87 4.77 9.93
N ARG A 117 9.17 3.68 10.26
CA ARG A 117 9.01 2.54 9.35
C ARG A 117 7.89 2.77 8.35
N LEU A 118 6.69 3.11 8.83
CA LEU A 118 5.49 3.22 8.02
C LEU A 118 5.62 4.33 6.97
N ILE A 119 5.89 5.56 7.43
CA ILE A 119 6.01 6.71 6.53
C ILE A 119 7.32 6.63 5.75
N GLY A 120 8.41 6.14 6.37
CA GLY A 120 9.67 5.89 5.67
C GLY A 120 9.52 4.96 4.47
N SER A 121 8.78 3.84 4.61
CA SER A 121 8.45 2.95 3.50
C SER A 121 7.60 3.60 2.42
N ILE A 122 6.62 4.41 2.82
CA ILE A 122 5.78 5.16 1.87
C ILE A 122 6.65 6.14 1.06
N VAL A 123 7.52 6.90 1.73
CA VAL A 123 8.43 7.84 1.08
C VAL A 123 9.40 7.11 0.13
N GLU A 124 9.92 5.95 0.54
CA GLU A 124 10.78 5.13 -0.33
C GLU A 124 10.02 4.59 -1.55
N ALA A 125 8.78 4.13 -1.38
CA ALA A 125 7.92 3.70 -2.48
C ALA A 125 7.57 4.86 -3.43
N ILE A 126 7.24 6.03 -2.89
CA ILE A 126 6.98 7.26 -3.66
C ILE A 126 8.20 7.65 -4.51
N ARG A 127 9.40 7.61 -3.92
CA ARG A 127 10.65 7.85 -4.66
C ARG A 127 10.85 6.85 -5.80
N PHE A 128 10.48 5.60 -5.59
CA PHE A 128 10.57 4.56 -6.62
C PHE A 128 9.55 4.77 -7.75
N LEU A 129 8.30 5.05 -7.40
CA LEU A 129 7.19 5.23 -8.34
C LEU A 129 7.30 6.52 -9.15
N GLY A 130 7.87 7.56 -8.56
CA GLY A 130 7.96 8.90 -9.13
C GLY A 130 7.12 9.89 -8.29
N PRO A 131 7.76 10.80 -7.53
CA PRO A 131 7.05 11.71 -6.61
C PRO A 131 5.93 12.52 -7.25
N ALA A 132 6.16 13.06 -8.45
CA ALA A 132 5.16 13.83 -9.21
C ALA A 132 3.92 13.01 -9.63
N GLN A 133 3.98 11.68 -9.50
CA GLN A 133 2.88 10.77 -9.80
C GLN A 133 2.14 10.29 -8.55
N CYS A 134 2.53 10.79 -7.39
CA CYS A 134 2.04 10.36 -6.10
C CYS A 134 1.37 11.52 -5.35
N ALA A 135 0.27 11.21 -4.68
CA ALA A 135 -0.29 12.02 -3.62
C ALA A 135 -0.30 11.20 -2.33
N LEU A 136 -0.15 11.87 -1.18
CA LEU A 136 -0.22 11.26 0.14
C LEU A 136 -1.21 12.02 1.00
N SER A 137 -2.25 11.33 1.45
CA SER A 137 -3.28 11.86 2.33
C SER A 137 -3.28 11.12 3.66
N ILE A 138 -3.16 11.86 4.75
CA ILE A 138 -3.14 11.31 6.10
C ILE A 138 -4.15 12.08 6.96
N VAL A 139 -5.09 11.34 7.53
CA VAL A 139 -5.95 11.82 8.61
C VAL A 139 -5.39 11.30 9.92
N GLU A 140 -5.22 12.17 10.91
CA GLU A 140 -4.74 11.77 12.23
C GLU A 140 -5.58 12.46 13.31
N GLY A 141 -5.82 11.80 14.43
CA GLY A 141 -6.63 12.41 15.48
C GLY A 141 -6.48 11.78 16.85
N ASN A 142 -6.66 12.61 17.88
CA ASN A 142 -6.73 12.20 19.28
C ASN A 142 -5.48 11.44 19.79
N SER A 143 -4.29 11.79 19.28
CA SER A 143 -3.01 11.21 19.74
C SER A 143 -2.32 12.07 20.79
N PRO A 144 -2.10 11.56 22.02
CA PRO A 144 -1.32 12.25 23.05
C PRO A 144 0.20 12.07 22.93
N ASP A 145 0.71 11.42 21.87
CA ASP A 145 2.12 11.02 21.75
C ASP A 145 2.94 11.93 20.83
N GLY A 146 2.32 12.86 20.10
CA GLY A 146 3.02 13.72 19.14
C GLY A 146 3.10 13.17 17.70
N THR A 147 2.31 12.13 17.39
CA THR A 147 2.12 11.66 15.99
C THR A 147 1.79 12.83 15.06
N ALA A 148 0.84 13.68 15.45
CA ALA A 148 0.41 14.86 14.70
C ALA A 148 1.56 15.83 14.37
N ASP A 149 2.44 16.07 15.34
CA ASP A 149 3.54 17.04 15.22
C ASP A 149 4.51 16.62 14.12
N VAL A 150 4.86 15.33 14.08
CA VAL A 150 5.75 14.77 13.05
C VAL A 150 5.09 14.81 11.69
N LEU A 151 3.82 14.40 11.59
CA LEU A 151 3.09 14.35 10.32
C LEU A 151 2.89 15.75 9.71
N ALA A 152 2.58 16.75 10.52
CA ALA A 152 2.50 18.14 10.07
C ALA A 152 3.87 18.65 9.57
N ALA A 153 4.94 18.30 10.26
CA ALA A 153 6.29 18.76 9.94
C ALA A 153 6.89 18.12 8.66
N LEU A 154 6.28 17.06 8.11
CA LEU A 154 6.71 16.44 6.84
C LEU A 154 6.42 17.30 5.61
N GLN A 155 5.43 18.20 5.69
CA GLN A 155 4.90 18.92 4.52
C GLN A 155 5.97 19.60 3.66
N PRO A 156 6.89 20.43 4.21
CA PRO A 156 7.89 21.11 3.39
C PRO A 156 8.82 20.15 2.64
N ALA A 157 9.10 18.98 3.21
CA ALA A 157 9.99 18.00 2.60
C ALA A 157 9.29 17.21 1.48
N LEU A 158 8.02 16.84 1.68
CA LEU A 158 7.22 16.14 0.68
C LEU A 158 6.87 17.05 -0.51
N GLU A 159 6.48 18.29 -0.27
CA GLU A 159 6.23 19.29 -1.33
C GLU A 159 7.49 19.57 -2.15
N LYS A 160 8.65 19.72 -1.48
CA LYS A 160 9.94 19.89 -2.17
C LYS A 160 10.32 18.67 -3.01
N MET A 161 9.87 17.48 -2.63
CA MET A 161 10.04 16.26 -3.42
C MET A 161 9.10 16.20 -4.64
N GLY A 162 8.06 17.04 -4.68
CA GLY A 162 7.05 17.07 -5.73
C GLY A 162 5.85 16.17 -5.43
N VAL A 163 5.61 15.84 -4.17
CA VAL A 163 4.44 15.05 -3.72
C VAL A 163 3.32 16.00 -3.30
N GLU A 164 2.11 15.75 -3.76
CA GLU A 164 0.91 16.41 -3.22
C GLU A 164 0.59 15.82 -1.85
N TYR A 165 0.79 16.58 -0.76
CA TYR A 165 0.61 16.10 0.61
C TYR A 165 -0.60 16.77 1.28
N TYR A 166 -1.50 15.93 1.79
CA TYR A 166 -2.69 16.33 2.54
C TYR A 166 -2.57 15.77 3.95
N PHE A 167 -2.59 16.67 4.94
CA PHE A 167 -2.63 16.30 6.34
C PHE A 167 -3.82 16.98 7.00
N GLU A 168 -4.69 16.19 7.60
CA GLU A 168 -5.87 16.68 8.32
C GLU A 168 -5.91 16.10 9.72
N SER A 169 -6.16 16.96 10.72
CA SER A 169 -6.40 16.53 12.09
C SER A 169 -7.89 16.35 12.34
N SER A 170 -8.29 15.23 12.93
CA SER A 170 -9.69 14.89 13.23
C SER A 170 -9.94 14.77 14.74
N THR A 171 -11.11 15.22 15.18
CA THR A 171 -11.59 15.01 16.55
C THR A 171 -12.42 13.73 16.71
N ILE A 172 -12.68 13.01 15.63
CA ILE A 172 -13.48 11.78 15.64
C ILE A 172 -12.76 10.70 16.46
N ASP A 173 -13.45 10.18 17.46
CA ASP A 173 -12.95 9.11 18.34
C ASP A 173 -13.77 7.83 18.12
N PRO A 174 -13.27 6.86 17.35
CA PRO A 174 -13.99 5.62 17.06
C PRO A 174 -14.11 4.68 18.28
N SER A 175 -13.47 4.99 19.41
CA SER A 175 -13.68 4.22 20.65
C SER A 175 -14.99 4.58 21.36
N LYS A 176 -15.60 5.72 21.01
CA LYS A 176 -16.91 6.16 21.47
C LYS A 176 -17.98 5.74 20.47
N ASP A 177 -19.19 5.43 20.95
CA ASP A 177 -20.43 5.06 20.23
C ASP A 177 -20.37 5.04 18.68
N ASP A 178 -20.86 3.96 18.06
CA ASP A 178 -20.82 3.73 16.60
C ASP A 178 -19.39 3.70 16.02
N ARG A 179 -18.58 2.76 16.53
CA ARG A 179 -17.20 2.54 16.07
C ARG A 179 -17.09 2.41 14.55
N VAL A 180 -17.98 1.64 13.92
CA VAL A 180 -17.92 1.37 12.46
C VAL A 180 -18.22 2.64 11.67
N GLY A 181 -19.29 3.36 11.98
CA GLY A 181 -19.62 4.61 11.29
C GLY A 181 -18.52 5.66 11.44
N ARG A 182 -17.88 5.75 12.61
CA ARG A 182 -16.76 6.66 12.85
C ARG A 182 -15.49 6.27 12.09
N LEU A 183 -15.15 4.99 12.03
CA LEU A 183 -14.03 4.51 11.20
C LEU A 183 -14.29 4.79 9.72
N ALA A 184 -15.52 4.57 9.25
CA ALA A 184 -15.93 4.92 7.90
C ALA A 184 -15.74 6.41 7.59
N GLN A 185 -16.14 7.30 8.52
CA GLN A 185 -15.90 8.74 8.38
C GLN A 185 -14.41 9.06 8.26
N LEU A 186 -13.56 8.51 9.12
CA LEU A 186 -12.10 8.75 9.08
C LEU A 186 -11.47 8.27 7.77
N ARG A 187 -11.88 7.10 7.25
CA ARG A 187 -11.38 6.61 5.95
C ARG A 187 -11.86 7.47 4.79
N ASN A 188 -13.11 7.93 4.82
CA ASN A 188 -13.64 8.84 3.81
C ASN A 188 -12.92 10.19 3.84
N MET A 189 -12.58 10.73 5.02
CA MET A 189 -11.74 11.92 5.13
C MET A 189 -10.37 11.71 4.48
N ALA A 190 -9.72 10.56 4.71
CA ALA A 190 -8.43 10.25 4.10
C ALA A 190 -8.50 10.13 2.57
N LEU A 191 -9.67 9.76 2.02
CA LEU A 191 -9.91 9.69 0.58
C LEU A 191 -10.47 10.99 -0.02
N ALA A 192 -10.97 11.92 0.79
CA ALA A 192 -11.61 13.16 0.31
C ALA A 192 -10.73 13.97 -0.67
N PRO A 193 -9.39 14.06 -0.49
CA PRO A 193 -8.53 14.78 -1.44
C PRO A 193 -8.54 14.21 -2.87
N LEU A 194 -8.98 12.97 -3.12
CA LEU A 194 -9.21 12.47 -4.48
C LEU A 194 -10.17 13.36 -5.27
N SER A 195 -11.16 13.97 -4.61
CA SER A 195 -12.10 14.91 -5.24
C SER A 195 -11.48 16.28 -5.53
N GLU A 196 -10.49 16.70 -4.76
CA GLU A 196 -9.76 17.97 -4.99
C GLU A 196 -8.75 17.83 -6.13
N LEU A 197 -8.23 16.61 -6.32
CA LEU A 197 -7.34 16.26 -7.42
C LEU A 197 -8.08 16.00 -8.74
N LYS A 198 -9.37 16.37 -8.87
CA LYS A 198 -10.12 16.24 -10.13
C LYS A 198 -9.38 16.90 -11.29
N GLY A 199 -9.13 16.13 -12.35
CA GLY A 199 -8.30 16.53 -13.49
C GLY A 199 -6.81 16.19 -13.35
N LYS A 200 -6.33 15.82 -12.17
CA LYS A 200 -5.00 15.24 -11.92
C LYS A 200 -5.04 13.73 -11.62
N VAL A 201 -6.22 13.16 -11.35
CA VAL A 201 -6.45 11.71 -11.17
C VAL A 201 -7.45 11.19 -12.19
N THR A 202 -7.46 9.88 -12.44
CA THR A 202 -8.48 9.19 -13.28
C THR A 202 -9.01 7.96 -12.56
N GLY A 203 -10.01 7.29 -13.15
CA GLY A 203 -10.46 5.98 -12.65
C GLY A 203 -9.35 4.91 -12.58
N ASN A 204 -8.29 5.05 -13.39
CA ASN A 204 -7.14 4.15 -13.37
C ASN A 204 -6.14 4.46 -12.24
N THR A 205 -6.28 5.58 -11.54
CA THR A 205 -5.46 5.89 -10.36
C THR A 205 -5.62 4.76 -9.33
N THR A 206 -4.50 4.26 -8.82
CA THR A 206 -4.50 3.25 -7.76
C THR A 206 -4.44 3.93 -6.41
N VAL A 207 -5.48 3.73 -5.61
CA VAL A 207 -5.48 4.10 -4.20
C VAL A 207 -4.72 3.02 -3.43
N ILE A 208 -3.80 3.43 -2.55
CA ILE A 208 -2.98 2.58 -1.71
C ILE A 208 -3.29 2.98 -0.27
N PHE A 209 -4.15 2.21 0.39
CA PHE A 209 -4.56 2.47 1.75
C PHE A 209 -3.78 1.57 2.71
N LEU A 210 -3.01 2.17 3.63
CA LEU A 210 -2.32 1.43 4.68
C LEU A 210 -2.95 1.71 6.03
N ASN A 211 -3.09 0.67 6.85
CA ASN A 211 -3.29 0.85 8.28
C ASN A 211 -1.96 1.21 8.95
N ASP A 212 -1.94 1.24 10.28
CA ASP A 212 -0.76 1.45 11.10
C ASP A 212 0.11 0.19 11.25
N VAL A 213 0.69 -0.22 10.13
CA VAL A 213 1.50 -1.45 10.02
C VAL A 213 2.99 -1.18 9.81
N SER A 214 3.82 -2.10 10.28
CA SER A 214 5.25 -2.17 10.02
C SER A 214 5.49 -2.77 8.63
N ALA A 215 5.22 -1.97 7.60
CA ALA A 215 5.40 -2.33 6.20
C ALA A 215 6.80 -1.95 5.70
N CYS A 216 7.37 -2.77 4.82
CA CYS A 216 8.52 -2.42 3.98
C CYS A 216 8.05 -1.80 2.65
N SER A 217 8.93 -1.06 1.98
CA SER A 217 8.61 -0.46 0.67
C SER A 217 8.31 -1.52 -0.40
N GLU A 218 8.98 -2.68 -0.35
CA GLU A 218 8.67 -3.83 -1.21
C GLU A 218 7.24 -4.38 -1.01
N ASP A 219 6.69 -4.32 0.21
CA ASP A 219 5.33 -4.77 0.50
C ASP A 219 4.31 -3.92 -0.26
N ILE A 220 4.53 -2.60 -0.24
CA ILE A 220 3.71 -1.62 -0.93
C ILE A 220 3.79 -1.82 -2.45
N LEU A 221 5.00 -1.98 -2.98
CA LEU A 221 5.23 -2.14 -4.41
C LEU A 221 4.68 -3.48 -4.92
N GLU A 222 4.80 -4.56 -4.16
CA GLU A 222 4.20 -5.85 -4.52
C GLU A 222 2.67 -5.77 -4.54
N LEU A 223 2.06 -5.06 -3.59
CA LEU A 223 0.61 -4.87 -3.54
C LEU A 223 0.09 -4.22 -4.83
N VAL A 224 0.73 -3.12 -5.22
CA VAL A 224 0.40 -2.38 -6.46
C VAL A 224 0.73 -3.20 -7.71
N HIS A 225 1.86 -3.92 -7.69
CA HIS A 225 2.28 -4.78 -8.79
C HIS A 225 1.26 -5.88 -9.07
N GLN A 226 0.83 -6.62 -8.04
CA GLN A 226 -0.13 -7.70 -8.18
C GLN A 226 -1.50 -7.17 -8.62
N LYS A 227 -1.93 -6.01 -8.10
CA LYS A 227 -3.16 -5.37 -8.60
C LYS A 227 -3.12 -5.16 -10.11
N LYS A 228 -2.01 -4.59 -10.62
CA LYS A 228 -1.82 -4.32 -12.05
C LYS A 228 -1.66 -5.61 -12.86
N ALA A 229 -0.85 -6.55 -12.40
CA ALA A 229 -0.52 -7.78 -13.12
C ALA A 229 -1.71 -8.75 -13.24
N LEU A 230 -2.57 -8.80 -12.23
CA LEU A 230 -3.78 -9.63 -12.22
C LEU A 230 -4.97 -8.94 -12.88
N GLY A 231 -4.86 -7.65 -13.21
CA GLY A 231 -6.00 -6.82 -13.62
C GLY A 231 -7.09 -6.80 -12.55
N ALA A 232 -6.69 -6.76 -11.26
CA ALA A 232 -7.58 -6.80 -10.11
C ALA A 232 -8.16 -5.41 -9.84
N ASP A 233 -9.39 -5.37 -9.35
CA ASP A 233 -10.05 -4.16 -8.87
C ASP A 233 -9.46 -3.74 -7.52
N MET A 234 -9.17 -4.73 -6.67
CA MET A 234 -8.60 -4.56 -5.34
C MET A 234 -7.66 -5.71 -4.98
N THR A 235 -6.55 -5.39 -4.31
CA THR A 235 -5.67 -6.38 -3.69
C THR A 235 -5.39 -6.02 -2.24
N CYS A 236 -5.31 -7.01 -1.35
CA CYS A 236 -4.95 -6.82 0.05
C CYS A 236 -3.70 -7.60 0.45
N ALA A 237 -2.95 -7.10 1.42
CA ALA A 237 -1.89 -7.85 2.10
C ALA A 237 -2.46 -8.90 3.08
N MET A 238 -1.60 -9.71 3.69
CA MET A 238 -1.93 -10.44 4.93
C MET A 238 -1.48 -9.61 6.14
N ASP A 239 -2.26 -9.67 7.22
CA ASP A 239 -1.85 -9.15 8.52
C ASP A 239 -1.87 -10.23 9.59
N TRP A 240 -1.06 -10.00 10.61
CA TRP A 240 -0.83 -10.96 11.66
C TRP A 240 -0.80 -10.27 13.00
N THR A 241 -1.14 -11.03 14.03
CA THR A 241 -0.92 -10.70 15.43
C THR A 241 -0.36 -11.93 16.15
N TYR A 242 -0.10 -11.81 17.44
CA TYR A 242 0.30 -12.92 18.31
C TYR A 242 -0.72 -13.04 19.43
N ALA A 243 -1.84 -13.74 19.15
CA ALA A 243 -2.82 -14.12 20.17
C ALA A 243 -2.30 -15.30 21.04
N GLY A 244 -1.30 -16.03 20.55
CA GLY A 244 -0.52 -17.04 21.27
C GLY A 244 0.95 -17.03 20.84
N GLU A 245 1.61 -18.18 20.91
CA GLU A 245 3.03 -18.31 20.53
C GLU A 245 3.27 -18.11 19.03
N HIS A 246 2.36 -18.61 18.20
CA HIS A 246 2.46 -18.57 16.75
C HIS A 246 1.69 -17.39 16.14
N PRO A 247 2.11 -16.88 14.96
CA PRO A 247 1.38 -15.85 14.23
C PRO A 247 -0.06 -16.26 13.93
N THR A 248 -1.00 -15.35 14.21
CA THR A 248 -2.43 -15.54 13.95
C THR A 248 -2.94 -14.48 13.00
N PHE A 249 -3.74 -14.87 12.00
CA PHE A 249 -4.38 -13.91 11.08
C PHE A 249 -5.28 -12.97 11.88
N TYR A 250 -5.10 -11.66 11.71
CA TYR A 250 -5.74 -10.68 12.58
C TYR A 250 -7.14 -10.31 12.09
N ASP A 251 -7.31 -10.02 10.80
CA ASP A 251 -8.52 -9.38 10.27
C ASP A 251 -9.66 -10.36 9.93
N VAL A 252 -9.88 -11.36 10.78
CA VAL A 252 -10.91 -12.40 10.60
C VAL A 252 -12.34 -11.84 10.53
N TRP A 253 -12.58 -10.69 11.15
CA TRP A 253 -13.90 -10.05 11.09
C TRP A 253 -14.26 -9.60 9.67
N ILE A 254 -13.26 -9.16 8.90
CA ILE A 254 -13.41 -8.58 7.56
C ILE A 254 -13.21 -9.61 6.46
N GLY A 255 -12.22 -10.50 6.63
CA GLY A 255 -11.85 -11.47 5.61
C GLY A 255 -13.00 -12.44 5.30
N ARG A 256 -13.39 -12.52 4.02
CA ARG A 256 -14.32 -13.55 3.52
C ARG A 256 -13.74 -14.21 2.29
N THR A 257 -13.62 -15.53 2.31
CA THR A 257 -13.20 -16.32 1.15
C THR A 257 -14.17 -16.10 -0.01
N ILE A 258 -13.82 -16.56 -1.21
CA ILE A 258 -14.73 -16.48 -2.36
C ILE A 258 -16.01 -17.30 -2.15
N ASN A 259 -16.02 -18.24 -1.19
CA ASN A 259 -17.19 -19.01 -0.78
C ASN A 259 -18.07 -18.26 0.25
N GLY A 260 -17.69 -17.04 0.63
CA GLY A 260 -18.45 -16.20 1.55
C GLY A 260 -18.21 -16.46 3.05
N ASP A 261 -17.35 -17.41 3.42
CA ASP A 261 -17.03 -17.71 4.84
C ASP A 261 -15.79 -16.97 5.35
N SER A 262 -15.61 -16.84 6.66
CA SER A 262 -14.41 -16.25 7.27
C SER A 262 -13.13 -17.03 6.93
N PHE A 263 -11.95 -16.44 7.16
CA PHE A 263 -10.67 -17.09 6.85
C PHE A 263 -10.29 -18.20 7.83
N PHE A 264 -10.76 -18.15 9.08
CA PHE A 264 -10.84 -19.29 10.00
C PHE A 264 -12.15 -19.25 10.78
N GLU A 265 -12.55 -20.37 11.37
CA GLU A 265 -13.77 -20.45 12.18
C GLU A 265 -13.56 -19.71 13.51
N ILE A 266 -14.50 -18.81 13.86
CA ILE A 266 -14.56 -18.18 15.17
C ILE A 266 -15.72 -18.81 15.95
N PRO A 267 -15.46 -19.54 17.05
CA PRO A 267 -16.52 -20.07 17.90
C PRO A 267 -17.35 -18.96 18.60
N PRO A 268 -18.55 -19.29 19.12
CA PRO A 268 -19.44 -18.30 19.77
C PRO A 268 -18.84 -17.54 20.95
N ASP A 269 -17.86 -18.12 21.65
CA ASP A 269 -17.13 -17.51 22.75
C ASP A 269 -16.00 -16.57 22.28
N GLY A 270 -15.73 -16.52 20.98
CA GLY A 270 -14.75 -15.62 20.36
C GLY A 270 -13.29 -16.03 20.57
N ASN A 271 -13.02 -17.26 21.01
CA ASN A 271 -11.64 -17.75 21.14
C ASN A 271 -10.98 -17.95 19.76
N TRP A 272 -9.66 -18.04 19.74
CA TRP A 272 -8.86 -18.10 18.50
C TRP A 272 -8.21 -19.48 18.29
N ASP A 273 -8.74 -20.53 18.91
CA ASP A 273 -8.14 -21.86 18.92
C ASP A 273 -8.16 -22.53 17.54
N SER A 274 -9.06 -22.11 16.64
CA SER A 274 -9.14 -22.58 15.26
C SER A 274 -8.31 -21.77 14.27
N ALA A 275 -7.56 -20.77 14.73
CA ALA A 275 -6.90 -19.82 13.84
C ALA A 275 -5.70 -20.37 13.06
N TRP A 276 -5.22 -21.57 13.43
CA TRP A 276 -4.25 -22.32 12.64
C TRP A 276 -4.87 -22.97 11.39
N ASN A 277 -6.19 -23.18 11.38
CA ASN A 277 -6.93 -23.87 10.33
C ASN A 277 -7.46 -22.88 9.28
N LEU A 278 -6.56 -22.06 8.74
CA LEU A 278 -6.92 -21.07 7.71
C LEU A 278 -7.47 -21.76 6.45
N PHE A 279 -8.58 -21.23 5.94
CA PHE A 279 -9.24 -21.67 4.70
C PHE A 279 -9.69 -23.13 4.72
N TRP A 280 -10.06 -23.65 5.90
CA TRP A 280 -10.47 -25.04 6.13
C TRP A 280 -11.55 -25.57 5.20
N ASN A 281 -12.46 -24.70 4.74
CA ASN A 281 -13.56 -25.01 3.82
C ASN A 281 -13.40 -24.38 2.42
N ALA A 282 -12.19 -23.97 2.04
CA ALA A 282 -11.88 -23.35 0.76
C ALA A 282 -10.58 -23.91 0.19
N ASP A 283 -10.61 -25.16 -0.32
CA ASP A 283 -9.42 -25.91 -0.72
C ASP A 283 -8.53 -25.18 -1.73
N GLU A 284 -9.10 -24.53 -2.75
CA GLU A 284 -8.35 -23.75 -3.75
C GLU A 284 -7.61 -22.56 -3.11
N THR A 285 -8.32 -21.82 -2.26
CA THR A 285 -7.77 -20.69 -1.51
C THR A 285 -6.65 -21.16 -0.59
N ARG A 286 -6.87 -22.28 0.12
CA ARG A 286 -5.91 -22.89 1.03
C ARG A 286 -4.63 -23.30 0.30
N ASP A 287 -4.75 -23.97 -0.84
CA ASP A 287 -3.62 -24.41 -1.65
C ASP A 287 -2.80 -23.21 -2.18
N ARG A 288 -3.46 -22.19 -2.74
CA ARG A 288 -2.80 -20.95 -3.17
C ARG A 288 -2.11 -20.25 -2.01
N PHE A 289 -2.76 -20.14 -0.86
CA PHE A 289 -2.20 -19.53 0.35
C PHE A 289 -0.91 -20.24 0.80
N PHE A 290 -0.91 -21.57 0.91
CA PHE A 290 0.28 -22.33 1.31
C PHE A 290 1.42 -22.27 0.28
N ARG A 291 1.10 -22.08 -1.00
CA ARG A 291 2.08 -21.81 -2.07
C ARG A 291 2.47 -20.33 -2.17
N GLN A 292 1.95 -19.48 -1.28
CA GLN A 292 2.15 -18.03 -1.25
C GLN A 292 1.78 -17.36 -2.60
N ARG A 293 0.69 -17.82 -3.21
CA ARG A 293 0.15 -17.29 -4.47
C ARG A 293 -1.10 -16.43 -4.23
N PRO A 294 -1.32 -15.35 -4.99
CA PRO A 294 -2.53 -14.56 -4.88
C PRO A 294 -3.80 -15.42 -5.04
N PHE A 295 -4.85 -15.11 -4.28
CA PHE A 295 -6.13 -15.82 -4.32
C PHE A 295 -7.32 -14.88 -4.24
N GLN A 296 -8.41 -15.21 -4.96
CA GLN A 296 -9.63 -14.41 -4.96
C GLN A 296 -10.41 -14.55 -3.65
N VAL A 297 -11.03 -13.45 -3.22
CA VAL A 297 -11.84 -13.37 -2.01
C VAL A 297 -13.11 -12.56 -2.27
N PHE A 298 -14.12 -12.73 -1.40
CA PHE A 298 -15.26 -11.83 -1.39
C PHE A 298 -14.87 -10.49 -0.75
N SER A 299 -14.15 -10.52 0.38
CA SER A 299 -13.68 -9.31 1.06
C SER A 299 -12.34 -9.50 1.74
N CYS A 300 -11.54 -8.44 1.74
CA CYS A 300 -10.32 -8.31 2.53
C CYS A 300 -10.03 -6.83 2.77
N TRP A 301 -9.25 -6.53 3.81
CA TRP A 301 -8.64 -5.22 3.99
C TRP A 301 -7.29 -5.40 4.65
N ASN A 302 -7.32 -6.15 5.76
CA ASN A 302 -6.17 -6.65 6.49
C ASN A 302 -5.29 -5.45 6.89
N GLY A 303 -3.97 -5.53 6.69
CA GLY A 303 -3.05 -4.43 7.03
C GLY A 303 -2.92 -3.34 5.96
N ALA A 304 -3.19 -3.66 4.70
CA ALA A 304 -3.05 -2.73 3.58
C ALA A 304 -3.84 -3.23 2.35
N ALA A 305 -4.42 -2.29 1.61
CA ALA A 305 -5.15 -2.55 0.38
C ALA A 305 -4.77 -1.58 -0.74
N ALA A 306 -4.76 -2.07 -1.99
CA ALA A 306 -4.65 -1.25 -3.18
C ALA A 306 -5.86 -1.47 -4.09
N PHE A 307 -6.58 -0.41 -4.46
CA PHE A 307 -7.84 -0.51 -5.23
C PHE A 307 -7.99 0.59 -6.28
N THR A 308 -8.89 0.39 -7.25
CA THR A 308 -9.21 1.40 -8.26
C THR A 308 -9.92 2.62 -7.65
N ALA A 309 -9.53 3.82 -8.05
CA ALA A 309 -10.15 5.06 -7.59
C ALA A 309 -11.53 5.33 -8.23
N GLN A 310 -11.85 4.70 -9.36
CA GLN A 310 -13.03 5.00 -10.16
C GLN A 310 -14.35 5.07 -9.38
N PRO A 311 -14.75 4.04 -8.60
CA PRO A 311 -16.04 4.06 -7.91
C PRO A 311 -16.15 5.16 -6.84
N ILE A 312 -15.02 5.62 -6.29
CA ILE A 312 -15.00 6.74 -5.33
C ILE A 312 -15.11 8.08 -6.07
N LEU A 313 -14.40 8.23 -7.19
CA LEU A 313 -14.45 9.45 -8.00
C LEU A 313 -15.83 9.70 -8.61
N GLU A 314 -16.55 8.64 -8.95
CA GLU A 314 -17.93 8.68 -9.45
C GLU A 314 -18.97 8.90 -8.33
N GLY A 315 -18.56 8.80 -7.06
CA GLY A 315 -19.46 8.90 -5.91
C GLY A 315 -20.35 7.66 -5.71
N ASP A 316 -20.00 6.56 -6.37
CA ASP A 316 -20.75 5.30 -6.32
C ASP A 316 -20.50 4.49 -5.05
N ILE A 317 -19.29 4.61 -4.48
CA ILE A 317 -18.87 3.89 -3.28
C ILE A 317 -18.15 4.85 -2.32
N GLN A 318 -18.46 4.70 -1.04
CA GLN A 318 -17.76 5.30 0.09
C GLN A 318 -17.76 4.31 1.26
N PHE A 319 -16.87 4.47 2.23
CA PHE A 319 -16.98 3.71 3.47
C PHE A 319 -18.27 4.10 4.20
N ARG A 320 -18.93 3.11 4.79
CA ARG A 320 -20.20 3.30 5.51
C ARG A 320 -20.38 2.25 6.60
N ALA A 321 -21.29 2.53 7.52
CA ALA A 321 -21.86 1.51 8.40
C ALA A 321 -22.99 0.75 7.69
N ALA A 322 -23.39 -0.38 8.27
CA ALA A 322 -24.49 -1.19 7.76
C ALA A 322 -25.84 -0.48 7.98
N ASN A 323 -26.77 -0.61 7.03
CA ASN A 323 -28.16 -0.23 7.20
C ASN A 323 -28.93 -1.31 7.97
N GLU A 324 -28.67 -1.40 9.27
CA GLU A 324 -29.25 -2.44 10.14
C GLU A 324 -30.79 -2.39 10.20
N SER A 325 -31.39 -1.20 10.09
CA SER A 325 -32.85 -1.05 10.08
C SER A 325 -33.51 -1.61 8.81
N ALA A 326 -32.76 -1.67 7.70
CA ALA A 326 -33.16 -2.37 6.48
C ALA A 326 -32.77 -3.85 6.46
N GLY A 327 -32.16 -4.36 7.54
CA GLY A 327 -31.73 -5.75 7.67
C GLY A 327 -30.35 -6.04 7.08
N GLU A 328 -29.52 -5.02 6.83
CA GLU A 328 -28.12 -5.24 6.44
C GLU A 328 -27.29 -5.76 7.61
N CYS A 329 -26.40 -6.72 7.34
CA CYS A 329 -25.54 -7.27 8.37
C CYS A 329 -24.60 -6.21 8.94
N ARG A 330 -24.60 -6.00 10.27
CA ARG A 330 -23.55 -5.22 10.94
C ARG A 330 -22.20 -5.90 10.75
N GLN A 331 -21.31 -5.27 9.98
CA GLN A 331 -19.93 -5.67 9.72
C GLN A 331 -19.01 -4.44 9.78
N GLY A 332 -17.70 -4.66 9.75
CA GLY A 332 -16.75 -3.56 9.60
C GLY A 332 -16.87 -2.88 8.23
N GLU A 333 -16.56 -1.59 8.19
CA GLU A 333 -16.67 -0.76 7.00
C GLU A 333 -15.87 -1.26 5.78
N PRO A 334 -14.73 -1.97 5.90
CA PRO A 334 -14.01 -2.47 4.73
C PRO A 334 -14.68 -3.69 4.10
N GLN A 335 -15.40 -4.49 4.89
CA GLN A 335 -16.17 -5.61 4.38
C GLN A 335 -17.35 -5.08 3.55
N LEU A 336 -18.04 -4.05 4.05
CA LEU A 336 -19.12 -3.36 3.33
C LEU A 336 -18.60 -2.65 2.07
N PHE A 337 -17.41 -2.06 2.13
CA PHE A 337 -16.75 -1.48 0.96
C PHE A 337 -16.51 -2.53 -0.14
N CYS A 338 -16.04 -3.74 0.23
CA CYS A 338 -15.88 -4.84 -0.73
C CYS A 338 -17.24 -5.31 -1.29
N LYS A 339 -18.27 -5.43 -0.45
CA LYS A 339 -19.64 -5.75 -0.89
C LYS A 339 -20.15 -4.73 -1.91
N ASP A 340 -19.93 -3.45 -1.67
CA ASP A 340 -20.32 -2.38 -2.59
C ASP A 340 -19.53 -2.44 -3.91
N LEU A 341 -18.23 -2.78 -3.86
CA LEU A 341 -17.42 -3.04 -5.05
C LEU A 341 -18.01 -4.17 -5.90
N TRP A 342 -18.31 -5.31 -5.27
CA TRP A 342 -18.95 -6.45 -5.95
C TRP A 342 -20.26 -6.05 -6.62
N PHE A 343 -21.10 -5.30 -5.90
CA PHE A 343 -22.39 -4.83 -6.38
C PHE A 343 -22.27 -3.88 -7.57
N LYS A 344 -21.27 -2.98 -7.55
CA LYS A 344 -20.98 -2.04 -8.65
C LYS A 344 -20.18 -2.65 -9.80
N GLY A 345 -19.87 -3.95 -9.76
CA GLY A 345 -19.20 -4.66 -10.85
C GLY A 345 -17.67 -4.76 -10.75
N TYR A 346 -17.09 -4.28 -9.65
CA TYR A 346 -15.67 -4.39 -9.32
C TYR A 346 -15.40 -5.69 -8.55
N ARG A 347 -15.42 -6.81 -9.27
CA ARG A 347 -15.53 -8.17 -8.72
C ARG A 347 -14.20 -8.91 -8.55
N LYS A 348 -13.09 -8.27 -8.92
CA LYS A 348 -11.75 -8.89 -8.88
C LYS A 348 -10.99 -8.44 -7.64
N ILE A 349 -11.34 -9.04 -6.50
CA ILE A 349 -10.69 -8.78 -5.20
C ILE A 349 -9.80 -9.96 -4.85
N ALA A 350 -8.51 -9.71 -4.58
CA ALA A 350 -7.55 -10.76 -4.21
C ALA A 350 -6.72 -10.42 -2.98
N VAL A 351 -6.28 -11.46 -2.27
CA VAL A 351 -5.24 -11.33 -1.24
C VAL A 351 -3.90 -11.74 -1.84
N VAL A 352 -2.83 -11.04 -1.47
CA VAL A 352 -1.44 -11.29 -1.88
C VAL A 352 -0.66 -11.83 -0.67
N PRO A 353 -0.56 -13.17 -0.50
CA PRO A 353 -0.02 -13.77 0.72
C PRO A 353 1.51 -13.72 0.86
N SER A 354 2.22 -13.25 -0.16
CA SER A 354 3.65 -12.91 -0.04
C SER A 354 3.86 -11.67 0.84
N ILE A 355 2.85 -10.81 0.99
CA ILE A 355 2.93 -9.60 1.80
C ILE A 355 2.40 -9.89 3.19
N ASN A 356 3.28 -9.87 4.19
CA ASN A 356 2.96 -10.20 5.58
C ASN A 356 3.26 -9.00 6.49
N LEU A 357 2.23 -8.47 7.14
CA LEU A 357 2.25 -7.23 7.91
C LEU A 357 1.89 -7.46 9.38
N GLU A 358 2.29 -6.53 10.25
CA GLU A 358 2.03 -6.52 11.69
C GLU A 358 2.01 -5.05 12.19
N TYR A 359 1.40 -4.76 13.32
CA TYR A 359 1.09 -3.41 13.80
C TYR A 359 2.16 -2.74 14.70
N SER A 360 3.33 -3.37 14.85
CA SER A 360 4.43 -2.88 15.68
C SER A 360 5.78 -3.23 15.06
N VAL A 361 6.83 -2.49 15.45
CA VAL A 361 8.19 -2.75 14.97
C VAL A 361 8.67 -4.15 15.40
N GLU A 362 8.57 -4.47 16.68
CA GLU A 362 9.10 -5.72 17.24
C GLU A 362 8.39 -6.97 16.68
N LYS A 363 7.05 -7.01 16.73
CA LYS A 363 6.32 -8.17 16.22
C LYS A 363 6.34 -8.18 14.69
N GLY A 364 6.44 -7.04 14.02
CA GLY A 364 6.74 -6.95 12.58
C GLY A 364 8.05 -7.65 12.21
N GLU A 365 9.13 -7.43 12.96
CA GLU A 365 10.39 -8.17 12.77
C GLU A 365 10.19 -9.68 12.94
N ARG A 366 9.44 -10.11 13.96
CA ARG A 366 9.13 -11.53 14.17
C ARG A 366 8.28 -12.12 13.02
N ILE A 367 7.34 -11.37 12.47
CA ILE A 367 6.54 -11.78 11.31
C ILE A 367 7.43 -11.90 10.08
N LYS A 368 8.28 -10.92 9.78
CA LYS A 368 9.22 -11.02 8.65
C LYS A 368 10.20 -12.20 8.81
N ALA A 369 10.68 -12.46 10.02
CA ALA A 369 11.55 -13.61 10.29
C ALA A 369 10.84 -14.96 10.10
N SER A 370 9.56 -15.07 10.44
CA SER A 370 8.81 -16.33 10.38
C SER A 370 8.11 -16.58 9.04
N LYS A 371 7.58 -15.53 8.39
CA LYS A 371 6.82 -15.61 7.13
C LYS A 371 7.67 -15.25 5.90
N GLY A 372 8.77 -14.53 6.09
CA GLY A 372 9.67 -14.06 5.04
C GLY A 372 9.43 -12.61 4.63
N TYR A 373 10.44 -12.02 3.99
CA TYR A 373 10.36 -10.74 3.29
C TYR A 373 9.76 -10.92 1.90
N THR A 374 9.04 -9.91 1.41
CA THR A 374 8.25 -10.03 0.19
C THR A 374 9.12 -10.34 -1.02
N SER A 375 10.25 -9.65 -1.20
CA SER A 375 11.20 -9.93 -2.29
C SER A 375 11.80 -11.34 -2.22
N ASP A 376 12.08 -11.87 -1.04
CA ASP A 376 12.62 -13.21 -0.86
C ASP A 376 11.61 -14.31 -1.24
N LEU A 377 10.32 -14.06 -1.02
CA LEU A 377 9.26 -14.98 -1.38
C LEU A 377 9.02 -14.97 -2.90
N VAL A 378 8.82 -13.79 -3.47
CA VAL A 378 8.47 -13.66 -4.90
C VAL A 378 9.65 -13.92 -5.85
N SER A 379 10.90 -13.80 -5.37
CA SER A 379 12.08 -14.13 -6.18
C SER A 379 12.23 -15.63 -6.47
N LYS A 380 11.56 -16.49 -5.69
CA LYS A 380 11.58 -17.96 -5.82
C LYS A 380 10.39 -18.50 -6.61
N GLN A 381 9.56 -17.61 -7.13
CA GLN A 381 8.26 -17.91 -7.70
C GLN A 381 8.21 -17.56 -9.19
N ASP A 382 7.59 -18.43 -10.00
CA ASP A 382 7.21 -18.05 -11.36
C ASP A 382 5.94 -17.19 -11.31
N SER A 383 5.97 -15.97 -11.87
CA SER A 383 4.81 -15.08 -11.93
C SER A 383 3.67 -15.60 -12.81
N ALA A 384 3.92 -16.58 -13.68
CA ALA A 384 2.88 -17.21 -14.49
C ALA A 384 1.82 -17.91 -13.59
N ASP A 385 2.24 -18.44 -12.44
CA ASP A 385 1.35 -19.13 -11.49
C ASP A 385 0.50 -18.16 -10.65
N ASP A 386 0.75 -16.85 -10.71
CA ASP A 386 -0.01 -15.87 -9.93
C ASP A 386 -1.41 -15.65 -10.51
N GLN A 387 -1.61 -15.92 -11.80
CA GLN A 387 -2.88 -15.68 -12.50
C GLN A 387 -4.05 -16.36 -11.78
N ILE A 388 -5.18 -15.66 -11.72
CA ILE A 388 -6.41 -16.13 -11.06
C ILE A 388 -7.48 -16.35 -12.13
N ASP A 389 -8.09 -17.52 -12.13
CA ASP A 389 -9.31 -17.79 -12.88
C ASP A 389 -10.50 -17.16 -12.15
N TRP A 390 -10.74 -15.89 -12.45
CA TRP A 390 -11.70 -15.06 -11.73
C TRP A 390 -13.13 -15.62 -11.78
N ARG A 391 -13.72 -15.86 -10.61
CA ARG A 391 -15.16 -16.10 -10.44
C ARG A 391 -15.86 -14.75 -10.38
N LEU A 392 -16.58 -14.40 -11.45
CA LEU A 392 -17.24 -13.09 -11.57
C LEU A 392 -18.65 -13.07 -10.96
N ASP A 393 -19.20 -14.22 -10.60
CA ASP A 393 -20.44 -14.26 -9.82
C ASP A 393 -20.09 -14.28 -8.32
N PRO A 394 -20.70 -13.40 -7.51
CA PRO A 394 -20.53 -13.42 -6.06
C PRO A 394 -21.13 -14.70 -5.46
N PRO A 395 -20.71 -15.13 -4.27
CA PRO A 395 -21.36 -16.23 -3.57
C PRO A 395 -22.82 -15.85 -3.26
N ASP A 396 -23.75 -16.82 -3.32
CA ASP A 396 -25.17 -16.56 -3.00
C ASP A 396 -25.34 -15.98 -1.60
N MET A 397 -24.55 -16.48 -0.65
CA MET A 397 -24.60 -16.13 0.75
C MET A 397 -23.21 -15.78 1.28
N VAL A 398 -23.15 -14.86 2.24
CA VAL A 398 -21.93 -14.47 2.96
C VAL A 398 -22.18 -14.61 4.47
N ARG A 399 -21.14 -15.00 5.20
CA ARG A 399 -21.14 -15.14 6.64
C ARG A 399 -21.25 -13.77 7.30
N CYS A 400 -22.39 -13.52 7.93
CA CYS A 400 -22.66 -12.39 8.79
C CYS A 400 -22.19 -12.70 10.21
N MET A 401 -21.42 -11.78 10.81
CA MET A 401 -20.79 -11.89 12.13
C MET A 401 -20.92 -10.57 12.92
N PRO A 402 -22.13 -10.10 13.27
CA PRO A 402 -22.33 -8.87 14.05
C PRO A 402 -21.68 -8.94 15.43
N THR A 403 -21.65 -10.15 16.01
CA THR A 403 -20.88 -10.51 17.20
C THR A 403 -20.35 -11.93 17.03
N TRP A 404 -19.39 -12.35 17.86
CA TRP A 404 -18.89 -13.74 17.83
C TRP A 404 -19.97 -14.75 18.19
N ALA A 405 -20.85 -14.41 19.14
CA ALA A 405 -21.95 -15.29 19.57
C ALA A 405 -23.10 -15.38 18.57
N ASN A 406 -23.27 -14.38 17.69
CA ASN A 406 -24.35 -14.34 16.70
C ASN A 406 -23.75 -14.30 15.30
N GLN A 407 -23.66 -15.47 14.67
CA GLN A 407 -23.18 -15.62 13.30
C GLN A 407 -24.16 -16.45 12.48
N TYR A 408 -24.42 -16.01 11.26
CA TYR A 408 -25.37 -16.66 10.36
C TYR A 408 -25.05 -16.37 8.90
N TRP A 409 -25.64 -17.14 7.99
CA TRP A 409 -25.52 -16.91 6.55
C TRP A 409 -26.65 -15.97 6.10
N GLN A 410 -26.31 -14.99 5.27
CA GLN A 410 -27.28 -14.07 4.66
C GLN A 410 -26.94 -13.84 3.18
N SER A 411 -27.93 -13.47 2.36
CA SER A 411 -27.72 -13.09 0.95
C SER A 411 -26.62 -12.04 0.86
N TRP A 412 -25.67 -12.17 -0.08
CA TRP A 412 -24.49 -11.30 -0.13
C TRP A 412 -24.79 -9.81 -0.44
N ASN A 413 -25.92 -9.54 -1.10
CA ASN A 413 -26.37 -8.24 -1.57
C ASN A 413 -27.63 -7.75 -0.83
N GLU A 414 -27.85 -8.21 0.40
CA GLU A 414 -28.94 -7.70 1.20
C GLU A 414 -28.94 -6.17 1.21
N THR A 415 -30.15 -5.58 1.15
CA THR A 415 -30.40 -4.13 1.04
C THR A 415 -29.94 -3.42 -0.24
N LEU A 416 -29.15 -4.07 -1.09
CA LEU A 416 -28.74 -3.53 -2.39
C LEU A 416 -29.75 -3.95 -3.47
N LYS A 417 -30.32 -2.96 -4.16
CA LYS A 417 -31.28 -3.16 -5.27
C LYS A 417 -30.68 -2.64 -6.57
N PRO A 418 -30.81 -3.37 -7.69
CA PRO A 418 -30.32 -2.95 -9.00
C PRO A 418 -30.83 -1.58 -9.46
#